data_AF-A0A3B0BBP5-F1
#
_entry.id   AF-A0A3B0BBP5-F1
#
_cell.length_a   1.000
_cell.length_b   1.000
_cell.length_c   1.000
_cell.angle_alpha   90.00
_cell.angle_beta   90.00
_cell.angle_gamma   90.00
#
_symmetry.space_group_name_H-M   'P 1'
#
loop_
_entity.id
_entity.type
_entity.pdbx_description
1 polymer ?
#
loop_
_entity_poly.entity_id
_entity_poly.type
_entity_poly.pdbx_seq_one_letter_code
_entity_poly.pdbx_strand_id
1 'polypeptide(L)'
;MTSPAPQPLVELFVEGVDLKLIDVTLAPPSVPPTLAWCWAHLELSVPHPSQVQLVVTGSFPGSVARWAPEEEAPEIHAVEHGAGLSAGKTLRLPDGRAVVLLHAHYFRNDLDRDQTEVNELIAKRVLVHEAQHVVMHQNQQVYQPDATASFRDLNLVGGAAAIIEEYRAEVSVGVEFRRGEPLWKPAAIVTDLQANLDVAVATYQGHRSVGRLVFEVTSSVLVAWRGLAYAAAREAAVSEGGLVGEAGTNPLGSRVLDECWRDFNAMLGRVEPADVAMSRQALEAVSAAFADIIGNSMADLGFLWHDDMFVVEPWFVESPTYATVLSTAARADALTTVQRLRARWARRPALGGVIPR
;
A
#
# COMPACT_ATOMS: atom_id res chain seq x y z
N MET A 1 33.64 -27.21 -27.27
CA MET A 1 32.34 -26.55 -27.51
C MET A 1 31.84 -26.08 -26.16
N THR A 2 32.07 -24.81 -25.82
CA THR A 2 31.47 -24.20 -24.63
C THR A 2 29.99 -24.01 -24.95
N SER A 3 29.11 -24.72 -24.23
CA SER A 3 27.68 -24.41 -24.29
C SER A 3 27.53 -22.90 -24.03
N PRO A 4 26.77 -22.16 -24.85
CA PRO A 4 26.45 -20.79 -24.52
C PRO A 4 25.85 -20.76 -23.12
N ALA A 5 26.28 -19.80 -22.30
CA ALA A 5 25.69 -19.62 -20.98
C ALA A 5 24.16 -19.53 -21.14
N PRO A 6 23.38 -20.20 -20.28
CA PRO A 6 21.92 -20.13 -20.36
C PRO A 6 21.50 -18.66 -20.34
N GLN A 7 20.67 -18.26 -21.31
CA GLN A 7 20.13 -16.91 -21.32
C GLN A 7 19.20 -16.74 -20.12
N PRO A 8 19.24 -15.58 -19.45
CA PRO A 8 18.32 -15.28 -18.38
C PRO A 8 16.87 -15.33 -18.92
N LEU A 9 15.98 -15.89 -18.12
CA LEU A 9 14.55 -16.01 -18.46
C LEU A 9 13.80 -14.71 -18.11
N VAL A 10 14.22 -14.03 -17.05
CA VAL A 10 13.66 -12.72 -16.67
C VAL A 10 14.39 -11.64 -17.48
N GLU A 11 13.66 -10.70 -18.07
CA GLU A 11 14.29 -9.55 -18.73
C GLU A 11 14.58 -8.43 -17.72
N LEU A 12 15.75 -7.80 -17.81
CA LEU A 12 16.14 -6.66 -16.98
C LEU A 12 16.11 -5.37 -17.81
N PHE A 13 15.35 -4.38 -17.33
CA PHE A 13 15.30 -3.03 -17.87
C PHE A 13 15.81 -2.01 -16.84
N VAL A 14 16.44 -0.95 -17.33
CA VAL A 14 16.81 0.22 -16.51
C VAL A 14 16.20 1.47 -17.16
N GLU A 15 15.38 2.20 -16.40
CA GLU A 15 14.56 3.31 -16.91
C GLU A 15 14.80 4.60 -16.14
N GLY A 16 15.22 5.66 -16.84
CA GLY A 16 15.37 6.99 -16.23
C GLY A 16 16.47 7.06 -15.16
N VAL A 17 17.48 6.20 -15.24
CA VAL A 17 18.62 6.15 -14.32
C VAL A 17 19.93 6.39 -15.08
N ASP A 18 20.85 7.15 -14.50
CA ASP A 18 22.25 7.13 -14.94
C ASP A 18 22.87 5.78 -14.59
N LEU A 19 23.22 4.97 -15.59
CA LEU A 19 23.80 3.64 -15.38
C LEU A 19 25.06 3.68 -14.51
N LYS A 20 25.82 4.78 -14.54
CA LYS A 20 27.01 4.95 -13.68
C LYS A 20 26.66 5.06 -12.21
N LEU A 21 25.49 5.63 -11.88
CA LEU A 21 25.03 5.80 -10.50
C LEU A 21 24.67 4.46 -9.84
N ILE A 22 24.33 3.46 -10.65
CA ILE A 22 23.95 2.11 -10.18
C ILE A 22 24.92 1.01 -10.63
N ASP A 23 26.12 1.39 -11.06
CA ASP A 23 27.20 0.49 -11.51
C ASP A 23 26.77 -0.56 -12.56
N VAL A 24 25.94 -0.15 -13.52
CA VAL A 24 25.53 -0.98 -14.67
C VAL A 24 26.34 -0.62 -15.90
N THR A 25 26.92 -1.62 -16.57
CA THR A 25 27.64 -1.45 -17.84
C THR A 25 26.98 -2.26 -18.94
N LEU A 26 26.97 -1.74 -20.18
CA LEU A 26 26.39 -2.43 -21.33
C LEU A 26 27.43 -3.23 -22.14
N ALA A 27 28.71 -2.85 -22.07
CA ALA A 27 29.78 -3.47 -22.84
C ALA A 27 31.12 -3.43 -22.07
N PRO A 28 31.55 -4.55 -21.45
CA PRO A 28 30.79 -5.81 -21.30
C PRO A 28 29.54 -5.60 -20.39
N PRO A 29 28.46 -6.38 -20.59
CA PRO A 29 27.31 -6.35 -19.69
C PRO A 29 27.71 -6.70 -18.25
N SER A 30 27.42 -5.82 -17.31
CA SER A 30 27.61 -6.05 -15.87
C SER A 30 26.56 -5.30 -15.08
N VAL A 31 26.17 -5.88 -13.95
CA VAL A 31 25.25 -5.28 -12.97
C VAL A 31 25.84 -5.46 -11.57
N PRO A 32 25.52 -4.60 -10.59
CA PRO A 32 26.04 -4.74 -9.24
C PRO A 32 25.54 -6.04 -8.58
N PRO A 33 26.27 -6.60 -7.59
CA PRO A 33 25.92 -7.88 -6.97
C PRO A 33 24.49 -7.98 -6.44
N THR A 34 23.97 -6.90 -5.87
CA THR A 34 22.60 -6.87 -5.33
C THR A 34 21.56 -6.90 -6.44
N LEU A 35 21.78 -6.19 -7.56
CA LEU A 35 20.89 -6.29 -8.72
C LEU A 35 20.97 -7.68 -9.38
N ALA A 36 22.18 -8.26 -9.46
CA ALA A 36 22.37 -9.63 -9.95
C ALA A 36 21.60 -10.65 -9.07
N TRP A 37 21.66 -10.49 -7.75
CA TRP A 37 20.89 -11.32 -6.82
C TRP A 37 19.40 -11.17 -7.05
N CYS A 38 18.92 -9.92 -7.20
CA CYS A 38 17.50 -9.68 -7.41
C CYS A 38 16.99 -10.32 -8.71
N TRP A 39 17.77 -10.16 -9.77
CA TRP A 39 17.45 -10.74 -11.06
C TRP A 39 17.40 -12.27 -11.00
N ALA A 40 18.42 -12.91 -10.42
CA ALA A 40 18.46 -14.36 -10.27
C ALA A 40 17.39 -14.91 -9.32
N HIS A 41 17.02 -14.15 -8.28
CA HIS A 41 15.97 -14.59 -7.35
C HIS A 41 14.61 -14.67 -8.03
N LEU A 42 14.25 -13.71 -8.88
CA LEU A 42 13.00 -13.79 -9.66
C LEU A 42 12.98 -15.00 -10.59
N GLU A 43 14.10 -15.32 -11.24
CA GLU A 43 14.18 -16.50 -12.11
C GLU A 43 13.90 -17.82 -11.38
N LEU A 44 14.28 -17.91 -10.11
CA LEU A 44 14.18 -19.11 -9.30
C LEU A 44 12.87 -19.22 -8.53
N SER A 45 12.24 -18.10 -8.19
CA SER A 45 11.13 -18.05 -7.22
C SER A 45 9.74 -18.01 -7.85
N VAL A 46 9.62 -17.56 -9.10
CA VAL A 46 8.31 -17.40 -9.76
C VAL A 46 7.96 -18.59 -10.67
N PRO A 47 6.68 -19.00 -10.79
CA PRO A 47 6.27 -20.14 -11.61
C PRO A 47 6.66 -20.05 -13.10
N HIS A 48 6.54 -18.85 -13.69
CA HIS A 48 6.79 -18.61 -15.11
C HIS A 48 7.74 -17.42 -15.30
N PRO A 49 9.06 -17.60 -15.07
CA PRO A 49 10.03 -16.50 -15.09
C PRO A 49 10.16 -15.82 -16.46
N SER A 50 9.91 -16.55 -17.55
CA SER A 50 9.90 -15.97 -18.91
C SER A 50 8.74 -15.00 -19.17
N GLN A 51 7.79 -14.87 -18.24
CA GLN A 51 6.67 -13.93 -18.29
C GLN A 51 6.88 -12.75 -17.33
N VAL A 52 8.09 -12.59 -16.78
CA VAL A 52 8.40 -11.58 -15.77
C VAL A 52 9.51 -10.66 -16.27
N GLN A 53 9.33 -9.36 -16.02
CA GLN A 53 10.32 -8.33 -16.30
C GLN A 53 10.71 -7.64 -14.99
N LEU A 54 12.01 -7.47 -14.75
CA LEU A 54 12.54 -6.64 -13.66
C LEU A 54 12.93 -5.26 -14.23
N VAL A 55 12.39 -4.20 -13.64
CA VAL A 55 12.67 -2.82 -14.05
C VAL A 55 13.28 -2.05 -12.88
N VAL A 56 14.50 -1.58 -13.05
CA VAL A 56 15.12 -0.61 -12.14
C VAL A 56 14.77 0.80 -12.60
N THR A 57 14.00 1.53 -11.80
CA THR A 57 13.45 2.81 -12.20
C THR A 57 14.00 3.99 -11.39
N GLY A 58 14.32 5.08 -12.09
CA GLY A 58 14.62 6.38 -11.49
C GLY A 58 13.38 7.23 -11.24
N SER A 59 12.21 6.83 -11.77
CA SER A 59 10.93 7.52 -11.59
C SER A 59 9.80 6.50 -11.55
N PHE A 60 9.36 6.15 -10.33
CA PHE A 60 8.22 5.26 -10.12
C PHE A 60 6.97 5.69 -10.90
N PRO A 61 6.49 6.94 -10.79
CA PRO A 61 5.29 7.36 -11.52
C PRO A 61 5.48 7.24 -13.03
N GLY A 62 6.68 7.55 -13.54
CA GLY A 62 6.99 7.44 -14.97
C GLY A 62 7.00 6.00 -15.48
N SER A 63 7.57 5.06 -14.72
CA SER A 63 7.55 3.65 -15.08
C SER A 63 6.16 3.04 -14.90
N VAL A 64 5.42 3.38 -13.84
CA VAL A 64 4.03 2.92 -13.70
C VAL A 64 3.17 3.41 -14.86
N ALA A 65 3.23 4.69 -15.23
CA ALA A 65 2.48 5.22 -16.37
C ALA A 65 2.85 4.59 -17.73
N ARG A 66 4.07 4.06 -17.86
CA ARG A 66 4.53 3.36 -19.07
C ARG A 66 4.00 1.93 -19.14
N TRP A 67 4.02 1.23 -18.01
CA TRP A 67 3.78 -0.21 -17.96
C TRP A 67 2.35 -0.56 -17.54
N ALA A 68 1.66 0.30 -16.80
CA ALA A 68 0.29 0.08 -16.39
C ALA A 68 -0.67 0.22 -17.60
N PRO A 69 -1.76 -0.58 -17.63
CA PRO A 69 -2.82 -0.40 -18.62
C PRO A 69 -3.41 1.02 -18.51
N GLU A 70 -3.90 1.59 -19.62
CA GLU A 70 -4.46 2.96 -19.71
C GLU A 70 -5.57 3.29 -18.68
N GLU A 71 -6.15 2.28 -18.03
CA GLU A 71 -7.22 2.40 -17.03
C GLU A 71 -6.72 2.64 -15.58
N GLU A 72 -5.44 2.44 -15.28
CA GLU A 72 -4.85 2.82 -13.98
C GLU A 72 -4.38 4.29 -14.04
N ALA A 73 -5.24 5.21 -13.59
CA ALA A 73 -4.97 6.65 -13.65
C ALA A 73 -3.60 7.02 -13.01
N PRO A 74 -2.71 7.76 -13.71
CA PRO A 74 -1.37 8.13 -13.22
C PRO A 74 -1.39 8.95 -11.91
N GLU A 75 -2.51 9.59 -11.59
CA GLU A 75 -2.68 10.49 -10.44
C GLU A 75 -2.70 9.75 -9.08
N ILE A 76 -2.77 8.41 -9.07
CA ILE A 76 -2.87 7.57 -7.86
C ILE A 76 -1.48 7.09 -7.38
N HIS A 77 -0.42 7.31 -8.16
CA HIS A 77 0.93 6.79 -7.88
C HIS A 77 1.92 7.90 -7.57
N ALA A 78 1.64 8.69 -6.53
CA ALA A 78 2.65 9.53 -5.90
C ALA A 78 3.62 8.63 -5.10
N VAL A 79 4.92 8.92 -5.18
CA VAL A 79 6.01 8.19 -4.48
C VAL A 79 5.85 8.22 -2.95
N GLU A 80 5.06 9.15 -2.43
CA GLU A 80 4.73 9.31 -1.01
C GLU A 80 3.36 8.67 -0.70
N HIS A 81 3.36 7.52 -0.04
CA HIS A 81 2.17 6.90 0.55
C HIS A 81 2.28 7.00 2.07
N GLY A 82 1.77 8.08 2.66
CA GLY A 82 1.88 8.31 4.10
C GLY A 82 3.34 8.31 4.57
N ALA A 83 3.62 7.69 5.72
CA ALA A 83 4.94 7.67 6.36
C ALA A 83 6.05 6.88 5.61
N GLY A 84 5.87 6.50 4.34
CA GLY A 84 6.85 5.71 3.58
C GLY A 84 6.94 6.05 2.09
N LEU A 85 8.13 5.81 1.51
CA LEU A 85 8.38 5.80 0.08
C LEU A 85 7.92 4.46 -0.53
N SER A 86 7.06 4.50 -1.55
CA SER A 86 6.80 3.32 -2.40
C SER A 86 8.04 3.05 -3.24
N ALA A 87 8.74 1.96 -2.97
CA ALA A 87 10.03 1.68 -3.61
C ALA A 87 10.15 0.28 -4.23
N GLY A 88 9.07 -0.50 -4.17
CA GLY A 88 8.78 -1.68 -4.99
C GLY A 88 7.35 -1.61 -5.52
N LYS A 89 7.08 -2.22 -6.67
CA LYS A 89 5.71 -2.48 -7.15
C LYS A 89 5.67 -3.57 -8.23
N THR A 90 4.72 -4.48 -8.12
CA THR A 90 4.38 -5.43 -9.18
C THR A 90 3.19 -4.94 -10.00
N LEU A 91 3.36 -4.82 -11.31
CA LEU A 91 2.32 -4.51 -12.28
C LEU A 91 1.91 -5.78 -13.01
N ARG A 92 0.61 -5.97 -13.19
CA ARG A 92 0.02 -7.10 -13.91
C ARG A 92 -0.38 -6.60 -15.30
N LEU A 93 0.13 -7.25 -16.34
CA LEU A 93 -0.20 -6.87 -17.72
C LEU A 93 -1.41 -7.68 -18.22
N PRO A 94 -2.22 -7.13 -19.14
CA PRO A 94 -3.41 -7.83 -19.67
C PRO A 94 -3.08 -9.13 -20.42
N ASP A 95 -1.85 -9.29 -20.90
CA ASP A 95 -1.36 -10.49 -21.59
C ASP A 95 -0.85 -11.58 -20.63
N GLY A 96 -1.01 -11.39 -19.32
CA GLY A 96 -0.60 -12.34 -18.28
C GLY A 96 0.85 -12.19 -17.83
N ARG A 97 1.64 -11.28 -18.44
CA ARG A 97 2.98 -10.95 -17.95
C ARG A 97 2.93 -10.11 -16.68
N ALA A 98 4.03 -10.09 -15.93
CA ALA A 98 4.22 -9.25 -14.76
C ALA A 98 5.48 -8.39 -14.89
N VAL A 99 5.41 -7.16 -14.37
CA VAL A 99 6.53 -6.23 -14.32
C VAL A 99 6.81 -5.89 -12.86
N VAL A 100 7.99 -6.22 -12.37
CA VAL A 100 8.46 -5.87 -11.02
C VAL A 100 9.31 -4.61 -11.11
N LEU A 101 8.85 -3.52 -10.52
CA LEU A 101 9.54 -2.24 -10.43
C LEU A 101 10.30 -2.15 -9.11
N LEU A 102 11.58 -1.78 -9.15
CA LEU A 102 12.40 -1.43 -7.98
C LEU A 102 13.05 -0.06 -8.14
N HIS A 103 13.14 0.72 -7.06
CA HIS A 103 13.73 2.06 -7.13
C HIS A 103 15.25 1.97 -7.28
N ALA A 104 15.81 2.75 -8.21
CA ALA A 104 17.25 2.83 -8.45
C ALA A 104 18.06 3.27 -7.22
N HIS A 105 17.40 3.92 -6.26
CA HIS A 105 18.01 4.37 -4.99
C HIS A 105 18.67 3.22 -4.23
N TYR A 106 18.10 2.02 -4.32
CA TYR A 106 18.62 0.83 -3.66
C TYR A 106 19.95 0.32 -4.21
N PHE A 107 20.29 0.70 -5.45
CA PHE A 107 21.47 0.20 -6.14
C PHE A 107 22.54 1.27 -6.30
N ARG A 108 22.37 2.41 -5.64
CA ARG A 108 23.30 3.54 -5.74
C ARG A 108 24.69 3.16 -5.22
N ASN A 109 25.72 3.49 -6.00
CA ASN A 109 27.12 3.23 -5.67
C ASN A 109 27.84 4.43 -5.03
N ASP A 110 27.13 5.53 -4.78
CA ASP A 110 27.65 6.76 -4.19
C ASP A 110 27.31 6.91 -2.69
N LEU A 111 26.75 5.86 -2.10
CA LEU A 111 26.39 5.80 -0.68
C LEU A 111 27.57 5.35 0.17
N ASP A 112 27.53 5.67 1.47
CA ASP A 112 28.48 5.09 2.41
C ASP A 112 28.21 3.58 2.62
N ARG A 113 29.15 2.90 3.29
CA ARG A 113 29.07 1.45 3.49
C ARG A 113 27.83 1.04 4.28
N ASP A 114 27.49 1.76 5.34
CA ASP A 114 26.38 1.42 6.22
C ASP A 114 25.04 1.59 5.47
N GLN A 115 24.91 2.68 4.70
CA GLN A 115 23.76 2.92 3.82
C GLN A 115 23.66 1.89 2.71
N THR A 116 24.79 1.46 2.14
CA THR A 116 24.82 0.40 1.13
C THR A 116 24.29 -0.91 1.72
N GLU A 117 24.81 -1.35 2.86
CA GLU A 117 24.37 -2.59 3.52
C GLU A 117 22.86 -2.55 3.89
N VAL A 118 22.35 -1.41 4.36
CA VAL A 118 20.91 -1.21 4.62
C VAL A 118 20.09 -1.26 3.34
N ASN A 119 20.50 -0.55 2.29
CA ASN A 119 19.79 -0.53 1.02
C ASN A 119 19.77 -1.91 0.35
N GLU A 120 20.84 -2.69 0.47
CA GLU A 120 20.87 -4.07 -0.02
C GLU A 120 19.85 -4.96 0.69
N LEU A 121 19.71 -4.84 2.01
CA LEU A 121 18.71 -5.61 2.76
C LEU A 121 17.29 -5.22 2.35
N ILE A 122 17.02 -3.92 2.25
CA ILE A 122 15.70 -3.42 1.82
C ILE A 122 15.40 -3.88 0.39
N ALA A 123 16.36 -3.76 -0.54
CA ALA A 123 16.18 -4.18 -1.93
C ALA A 123 15.80 -5.65 -2.05
N LYS A 124 16.51 -6.52 -1.30
CA LYS A 124 16.26 -7.96 -1.29
C LYS A 124 14.88 -8.28 -0.71
N ARG A 125 14.51 -7.66 0.41
CA ARG A 125 13.19 -7.86 1.04
C ARG A 125 12.06 -7.42 0.12
N VAL A 126 12.16 -6.20 -0.41
CA VAL A 126 11.16 -5.64 -1.33
C VAL A 126 11.03 -6.54 -2.55
N LEU A 127 12.12 -6.99 -3.15
CA LEU A 127 12.04 -7.94 -4.25
C LEU A 127 11.35 -9.25 -3.86
N VAL A 128 11.72 -9.87 -2.73
CA VAL A 128 11.10 -11.11 -2.27
C VAL A 128 9.59 -10.90 -2.11
N HIS A 129 9.19 -9.79 -1.51
CA HIS A 129 7.78 -9.38 -1.37
C HIS A 129 7.10 -9.26 -2.75
N GLU A 130 7.67 -8.51 -3.68
CA GLU A 130 7.11 -8.34 -5.03
C GLU A 130 7.04 -9.67 -5.81
N ALA A 131 8.03 -10.55 -5.65
CA ALA A 131 8.02 -11.88 -6.25
C ALA A 131 6.78 -12.69 -5.80
N GLN A 132 6.32 -12.51 -4.56
CA GLN A 132 5.10 -13.16 -4.08
C GLN A 132 3.84 -12.64 -4.77
N HIS A 133 3.77 -11.34 -5.09
CA HIS A 133 2.69 -10.82 -5.93
C HIS A 133 2.69 -11.46 -7.32
N VAL A 134 3.87 -11.70 -7.90
CA VAL A 134 3.99 -12.43 -9.16
C VAL A 134 3.51 -13.87 -9.01
N VAL A 135 3.93 -14.59 -7.96
CA VAL A 135 3.49 -15.96 -7.66
C VAL A 135 1.97 -16.05 -7.56
N MET A 136 1.34 -15.18 -6.77
CA MET A 136 -0.12 -15.16 -6.62
C MET A 136 -0.81 -14.84 -7.94
N HIS A 137 -0.30 -13.89 -8.72
CA HIS A 137 -0.86 -13.54 -10.02
C HIS A 137 -0.79 -14.71 -11.02
N GLN A 138 0.38 -15.32 -11.19
CA GLN A 138 0.58 -16.43 -12.13
C GLN A 138 -0.23 -17.67 -11.73
N ASN A 139 -0.47 -17.86 -10.44
CA ASN A 139 -1.31 -18.93 -9.92
C ASN A 139 -2.82 -18.58 -9.87
N GLN A 140 -3.23 -17.41 -10.38
CA GLN A 140 -4.62 -16.94 -10.36
C GLN A 140 -5.22 -16.85 -8.95
N GLN A 141 -4.39 -16.55 -7.95
CA GLN A 141 -4.75 -16.41 -6.54
C GLN A 141 -4.88 -14.94 -6.14
N VAL A 142 -5.44 -14.14 -7.03
CA VAL A 142 -5.69 -12.71 -6.85
C VAL A 142 -7.18 -12.45 -6.91
N TYR A 143 -7.65 -11.47 -6.14
CA TYR A 143 -9.06 -11.11 -6.20
C TYR A 143 -9.37 -10.39 -7.50
N GLN A 144 -10.49 -10.77 -8.11
CA GLN A 144 -11.04 -10.09 -9.28
C GLN A 144 -12.47 -9.71 -8.95
N PRO A 145 -12.79 -8.40 -8.86
CA PRO A 145 -14.16 -7.99 -8.61
C PRO A 145 -15.07 -8.45 -9.76
N ASP A 146 -16.31 -8.80 -9.41
CA ASP A 146 -17.36 -9.01 -10.40
C ASP A 146 -17.63 -7.70 -11.16
N ALA A 147 -17.87 -7.77 -12.47
CA ALA A 147 -18.25 -6.62 -13.28
C ALA A 147 -19.55 -5.94 -12.79
N THR A 148 -20.35 -6.64 -12.00
CA THR A 148 -21.59 -6.16 -11.39
C THR A 148 -21.43 -5.70 -9.93
N ALA A 149 -20.21 -5.68 -9.40
CA ALA A 149 -19.94 -5.25 -8.04
C ALA A 149 -20.42 -3.81 -7.80
N SER A 150 -21.08 -3.60 -6.65
CA SER A 150 -21.51 -2.27 -6.22
C SER A 150 -20.31 -1.36 -5.95
N PHE A 151 -20.52 -0.05 -5.92
CA PHE A 151 -19.43 0.89 -5.63
C PHE A 151 -18.89 0.67 -4.20
N ARG A 152 -19.79 0.36 -3.25
CA ARG A 152 -19.41 -0.08 -1.91
C ARG A 152 -18.51 -1.32 -1.95
N ASP A 153 -18.88 -2.36 -2.69
CA ASP A 153 -18.14 -3.62 -2.71
C ASP A 153 -16.78 -3.48 -3.41
N LEU A 154 -16.69 -2.66 -4.45
CA LEU A 154 -15.40 -2.31 -5.08
C LEU A 154 -14.44 -1.66 -4.08
N ASN A 155 -14.94 -0.79 -3.19
CA ASN A 155 -14.13 -0.11 -2.18
C ASN A 155 -13.79 -1.02 -0.98
N LEU A 156 -14.78 -1.71 -0.42
CA LEU A 156 -14.60 -2.51 0.80
C LEU A 156 -14.01 -3.89 0.51
N VAL A 157 -14.62 -4.66 -0.40
CA VAL A 157 -14.15 -6.02 -0.73
C VAL A 157 -12.87 -5.96 -1.56
N GLY A 158 -12.80 -5.04 -2.54
CA GLY A 158 -11.56 -4.81 -3.30
C GLY A 158 -10.42 -4.33 -2.41
N GLY A 159 -10.69 -3.41 -1.48
CA GLY A 159 -9.71 -2.94 -0.50
C GLY A 159 -9.25 -4.04 0.47
N ALA A 160 -10.19 -4.82 1.00
CA ALA A 160 -9.91 -5.98 1.83
C ALA A 160 -9.02 -7.01 1.13
N ALA A 161 -9.36 -7.33 -0.13
CA ALA A 161 -8.56 -8.25 -0.93
C ALA A 161 -7.13 -7.72 -1.17
N ALA A 162 -6.98 -6.42 -1.44
CA ALA A 162 -5.66 -5.82 -1.58
C ALA A 162 -4.85 -5.93 -0.27
N ILE A 163 -5.46 -5.72 0.90
CA ILE A 163 -4.79 -5.89 2.20
C ILE A 163 -4.40 -7.35 2.44
N ILE A 164 -5.25 -8.29 2.08
CA ILE A 164 -4.96 -9.73 2.15
C ILE A 164 -3.78 -10.08 1.24
N GLU A 165 -3.75 -9.60 -0.01
CA GLU A 165 -2.64 -9.82 -0.93
C GLU A 165 -1.30 -9.30 -0.37
N GLU A 166 -1.30 -8.10 0.22
CA GLU A 166 -0.13 -7.49 0.86
C GLU A 166 0.34 -8.28 2.10
N TYR A 167 -0.60 -8.76 2.92
CA TYR A 167 -0.29 -9.64 4.04
C TYR A 167 0.35 -10.95 3.57
N ARG A 168 -0.22 -11.60 2.55
CA ARG A 168 0.28 -12.87 2.01
C ARG A 168 1.67 -12.71 1.42
N ALA A 169 1.89 -11.64 0.66
CA ALA A 169 3.21 -11.33 0.13
C ALA A 169 4.21 -11.10 1.27
N GLU A 170 3.82 -10.33 2.28
CA GLU A 170 4.70 -10.00 3.39
C GLU A 170 4.99 -11.19 4.31
N VAL A 171 4.01 -12.01 4.70
CA VAL A 171 4.23 -13.13 5.63
C VAL A 171 5.15 -14.20 5.02
N SER A 172 5.20 -14.28 3.69
CA SER A 172 6.08 -15.18 2.94
C SER A 172 7.53 -14.69 2.87
N VAL A 173 7.81 -13.46 3.32
CA VAL A 173 9.18 -12.94 3.41
C VAL A 173 9.91 -13.58 4.59
N GLY A 174 11.02 -14.25 4.31
CA GLY A 174 11.89 -14.89 5.30
C GLY A 174 12.47 -13.93 6.35
N VAL A 175 12.69 -14.45 7.56
CA VAL A 175 13.20 -13.69 8.72
C VAL A 175 14.58 -13.06 8.48
N GLU A 176 15.39 -13.65 7.60
CA GLU A 176 16.71 -13.18 7.20
C GLU A 176 16.66 -11.82 6.48
N PHE A 177 15.55 -11.48 5.84
CA PHE A 177 15.36 -10.24 5.10
C PHE A 177 14.74 -9.11 5.95
N ARG A 178 14.41 -9.37 7.22
CA ARG A 178 13.69 -8.42 8.10
C ARG A 178 14.60 -7.63 9.05
N ARG A 179 15.92 -7.77 8.92
CA ARG A 179 16.89 -7.17 9.83
C ARG A 179 17.07 -5.67 9.54
N GLY A 180 17.09 -4.86 10.61
CA GLY A 180 17.46 -3.44 10.53
C GLY A 180 16.35 -2.49 10.03
N GLU A 181 15.15 -2.99 9.79
CA GLU A 181 14.07 -2.17 9.23
C GLU A 181 13.34 -1.30 10.26
N PRO A 182 12.81 -0.13 9.82
CA PRO A 182 11.80 0.59 10.59
C PRO A 182 10.62 -0.31 10.92
N LEU A 183 10.24 -0.35 12.19
CA LEU A 183 9.07 -1.10 12.63
C LEU A 183 7.80 -0.44 12.10
N TRP A 184 6.91 -1.22 11.47
CA TRP A 184 5.51 -0.84 11.31
C TRP A 184 4.87 -0.81 12.69
N LYS A 185 4.85 0.36 13.32
CA LYS A 185 4.30 0.53 14.66
C LYS A 185 2.80 0.81 14.56
N PRO A 186 1.91 -0.06 15.08
CA PRO A 186 0.47 0.16 15.01
C PRO A 186 0.03 1.55 15.52
N ALA A 187 0.63 2.03 16.60
CA ALA A 187 0.34 3.36 17.15
C ALA A 187 0.70 4.52 16.18
N ALA A 188 1.79 4.40 15.43
CA ALA A 188 2.18 5.40 14.44
C ALA A 188 1.22 5.40 13.25
N ILE A 189 0.88 4.20 12.74
CA ILE A 189 -0.07 4.00 11.64
C ILE A 189 -1.42 4.66 11.95
N VAL A 190 -1.89 4.52 13.19
CA VAL A 190 -3.17 5.11 13.62
C VAL A 190 -3.09 6.62 13.79
N THR A 191 -1.95 7.11 14.27
CA THR A 191 -1.71 8.56 14.34
C THR A 191 -1.74 9.17 12.94
N ASP A 192 -1.13 8.50 11.96
CA ASP A 192 -1.13 8.94 10.57
C ASP A 192 -2.52 8.82 9.92
N LEU A 193 -3.26 7.74 10.19
CA LEU A 193 -4.66 7.58 9.77
C LEU A 193 -5.50 8.78 10.23
N GLN A 194 -5.40 9.13 11.51
CA GLN A 194 -6.14 10.25 12.06
C GLN A 194 -5.80 11.57 11.33
N ALA A 195 -4.51 11.85 11.16
CA ALA A 195 -4.06 13.05 10.47
C ALA A 195 -4.60 13.12 9.03
N ASN A 196 -4.60 11.99 8.31
CA ASN A 196 -5.09 11.93 6.92
C ASN A 196 -6.61 12.09 6.83
N LEU A 197 -7.38 11.49 7.75
CA LEU A 197 -8.83 11.65 7.81
C LEU A 197 -9.23 13.10 8.12
N ASP A 198 -8.51 13.76 9.03
CA ASP A 198 -8.71 15.17 9.34
C ASP A 198 -8.47 16.05 8.09
N VAL A 199 -7.43 15.75 7.31
CA VAL A 199 -7.14 16.45 6.05
C VAL A 199 -8.26 16.22 5.03
N ALA A 200 -8.66 14.97 4.79
CA ALA A 200 -9.70 14.60 3.81
C ALA A 200 -11.05 15.31 4.08
N VAL A 201 -11.46 15.39 5.35
CA VAL A 201 -12.70 16.08 5.72
C VAL A 201 -12.56 17.60 5.61
N ALA A 202 -11.39 18.14 5.93
CA ALA A 202 -11.11 19.58 5.79
C ALA A 202 -11.06 20.02 4.31
N THR A 203 -10.48 19.21 3.42
CA THR A 203 -10.41 19.47 1.96
C THR A 203 -11.78 19.36 1.31
N TYR A 204 -12.63 18.44 1.76
CA TYR A 204 -14.01 18.31 1.29
C TYR A 204 -14.81 19.61 1.38
N GLN A 205 -14.61 20.41 2.44
CA GLN A 205 -15.29 21.70 2.56
C GLN A 205 -14.97 22.66 1.40
N GLY A 206 -13.79 22.50 0.78
CA GLY A 206 -13.33 23.30 -0.34
C GLY A 206 -13.89 22.88 -1.70
N HIS A 207 -14.04 21.58 -1.96
CA HIS A 207 -14.48 21.07 -3.26
C HIS A 207 -15.92 20.55 -3.30
N ARG A 208 -16.49 20.12 -2.17
CA ARG A 208 -17.85 19.54 -2.04
C ARG A 208 -18.14 18.29 -2.90
N SER A 209 -17.16 17.79 -3.65
CA SER A 209 -17.23 16.47 -4.32
C SER A 209 -17.27 15.32 -3.31
N VAL A 210 -18.39 14.61 -3.26
CA VAL A 210 -18.58 13.42 -2.42
C VAL A 210 -17.70 12.27 -2.91
N GLY A 211 -17.61 12.04 -4.22
CA GLY A 211 -16.75 10.99 -4.77
C GLY A 211 -15.28 11.17 -4.38
N ARG A 212 -14.78 12.42 -4.36
CA ARG A 212 -13.43 12.71 -3.89
C ARG A 212 -13.26 12.47 -2.40
N LEU A 213 -14.24 12.84 -1.58
CA LEU A 213 -14.21 12.55 -0.14
C LEU A 213 -14.19 11.04 0.13
N VAL A 214 -15.02 10.27 -0.57
CA VAL A 214 -15.04 8.81 -0.48
C VAL A 214 -13.66 8.24 -0.82
N PHE A 215 -13.07 8.70 -1.92
CA PHE A 215 -11.75 8.26 -2.34
C PHE A 215 -10.68 8.58 -1.29
N GLU A 216 -10.62 9.82 -0.79
CA GLU A 216 -9.62 10.26 0.19
C GLU A 216 -9.75 9.51 1.53
N VAL A 217 -10.98 9.33 2.03
CA VAL A 217 -11.24 8.60 3.28
C VAL A 217 -10.93 7.11 3.11
N THR A 218 -11.48 6.47 2.08
CA THR A 218 -11.29 5.03 1.86
C THR A 218 -9.82 4.72 1.62
N SER A 219 -9.11 5.53 0.82
CA SER A 219 -7.67 5.36 0.60
C SER A 219 -6.88 5.48 1.90
N SER A 220 -7.20 6.45 2.75
CA SER A 220 -6.53 6.64 4.05
C SER A 220 -6.72 5.42 4.97
N VAL A 221 -7.95 4.92 5.04
CA VAL A 221 -8.31 3.72 5.82
C VAL A 221 -7.59 2.49 5.29
N LEU A 222 -7.61 2.26 3.97
CA LEU A 222 -6.94 1.10 3.34
C LEU A 222 -5.42 1.14 3.51
N VAL A 223 -4.79 2.32 3.41
CA VAL A 223 -3.35 2.48 3.67
C VAL A 223 -3.01 2.12 5.12
N ALA A 224 -3.82 2.57 6.08
CA ALA A 224 -3.61 2.24 7.49
C ALA A 224 -3.76 0.74 7.75
N TRP A 225 -4.82 0.12 7.24
CA TRP A 225 -5.04 -1.32 7.40
C TRP A 225 -3.97 -2.16 6.69
N ARG A 226 -3.42 -1.70 5.56
CA ARG A 226 -2.25 -2.33 4.93
C ARG A 226 -1.01 -2.25 5.82
N GLY A 227 -0.73 -1.09 6.42
CA GLY A 227 0.36 -0.95 7.38
C GLY A 227 0.21 -1.89 8.58
N LEU A 228 -1.03 -2.04 9.06
CA LEU A 228 -1.39 -2.98 10.13
C LEU A 228 -1.22 -4.45 9.70
N ALA A 229 -1.53 -4.80 8.45
CA ALA A 229 -1.24 -6.12 7.89
C ALA A 229 0.27 -6.42 7.83
N TYR A 230 1.11 -5.45 7.45
CA TYR A 230 2.57 -5.63 7.52
C TYR A 230 3.07 -5.85 8.95
N ALA A 231 2.50 -5.14 9.93
CA ALA A 231 2.82 -5.35 11.35
C ALA A 231 2.44 -6.77 11.79
N ALA A 232 1.24 -7.25 11.44
CA ALA A 232 0.79 -8.61 11.74
C ALA A 232 1.65 -9.69 11.07
N ALA A 233 2.02 -9.51 9.79
CA ALA A 233 2.90 -10.45 9.07
C ALA A 233 4.28 -10.54 9.73
N ARG A 234 4.81 -9.42 10.21
CA ARG A 234 6.06 -9.39 10.97
C ARG A 234 5.93 -10.14 12.30
N GLU A 235 4.87 -9.89 13.08
CA GLU A 235 4.63 -10.58 14.35
C GLU A 235 4.54 -12.10 14.17
N ALA A 236 3.93 -12.55 13.08
CA ALA A 236 3.86 -13.98 12.73
C ALA A 236 5.25 -14.58 12.44
N ALA A 237 6.16 -13.81 11.83
CA ALA A 237 7.50 -14.27 11.47
C ALA A 237 8.53 -14.13 12.61
N VAL A 238 8.36 -13.13 13.49
CA VAL A 238 9.31 -12.77 14.54
C VAL A 238 8.56 -12.69 15.87
N SER A 239 8.73 -13.70 16.72
CA SER A 239 8.21 -13.71 18.09
C SER A 239 9.02 -12.79 19.02
N GLU A 240 9.02 -11.49 18.74
CA GLU A 240 9.38 -10.46 19.71
C GLU A 240 8.07 -10.03 20.40
N GLY A 241 8.02 -10.08 21.73
CA GLY A 241 6.80 -9.92 22.53
C GLY A 241 5.87 -8.80 22.05
N GLY A 242 4.58 -9.14 21.94
CA GLY A 242 3.56 -8.42 21.16
C GLY A 242 3.58 -6.89 21.28
N LEU A 243 3.34 -6.22 20.15
CA LEU A 243 3.38 -4.77 19.99
C LEU A 243 2.21 -4.02 20.66
N VAL A 244 1.34 -4.72 21.39
CA VAL A 244 0.17 -4.14 22.06
C VAL A 244 0.56 -3.63 23.45
N GLY A 245 1.37 -2.57 23.46
CA GLY A 245 1.68 -1.80 24.65
C GLY A 245 1.93 -0.37 24.22
N GLU A 246 1.02 0.53 24.55
CA GLU A 246 0.99 1.96 24.17
C GLU A 246 0.32 2.28 22.82
N ALA A 247 -0.91 1.82 22.64
CA ALA A 247 -1.89 2.72 22.00
C ALA A 247 -2.01 3.93 22.93
N GLY A 248 -1.29 5.01 22.58
CA GLY A 248 -1.25 6.24 23.36
C GLY A 248 -2.65 6.79 23.65
N THR A 249 -2.73 7.78 24.54
CA THR A 249 -3.93 8.47 25.05
C THR A 249 -4.85 9.13 23.99
N ASN A 250 -4.74 8.74 22.72
CA ASN A 250 -5.57 9.18 21.61
C ASN A 250 -6.95 8.47 21.66
N PRO A 251 -8.05 9.21 21.85
CA PRO A 251 -9.40 8.65 21.93
C PRO A 251 -9.82 7.82 20.70
N LEU A 252 -9.29 8.15 19.52
CA LEU A 252 -9.59 7.42 18.27
C LEU A 252 -8.81 6.11 18.20
N GLY A 253 -7.58 6.08 18.73
CA GLY A 253 -6.78 4.85 18.84
C GLY A 253 -7.44 3.80 19.74
N SER A 254 -8.02 4.22 20.88
CA SER A 254 -8.71 3.29 21.78
C SER A 254 -10.04 2.73 21.26
N ARG A 255 -10.72 3.44 20.33
CA ARG A 255 -12.03 3.00 19.81
C ARG A 255 -11.92 2.05 18.63
N VAL A 256 -10.98 2.30 17.73
CA VAL A 256 -10.92 1.61 16.43
C VAL A 256 -9.96 0.43 16.46
N LEU A 257 -8.94 0.46 17.31
CA LEU A 257 -7.95 -0.61 17.33
C LEU A 257 -8.31 -1.73 18.27
N ASP A 258 -8.70 -1.49 19.52
CA ASP A 258 -8.64 -2.57 20.51
C ASP A 258 -9.57 -3.75 20.21
N GLU A 259 -10.74 -3.50 19.61
CA GLU A 259 -11.67 -4.55 19.18
C GLU A 259 -11.39 -5.00 17.73
N CYS A 260 -11.35 -4.09 16.76
CA CYS A 260 -11.15 -4.47 15.35
C CYS A 260 -9.76 -5.06 15.08
N TRP A 261 -8.70 -4.67 15.80
CA TRP A 261 -7.35 -5.22 15.63
C TRP A 261 -7.29 -6.71 16.00
N ARG A 262 -8.00 -7.12 17.05
CA ARG A 262 -8.03 -8.53 17.46
C ARG A 262 -8.68 -9.39 16.38
N ASP A 263 -9.84 -8.95 15.89
CA ASP A 263 -10.58 -9.65 14.85
C ASP A 263 -9.81 -9.64 13.52
N PHE A 264 -9.17 -8.52 13.20
CA PHE A 264 -8.29 -8.38 12.04
C PHE A 264 -7.12 -9.36 12.09
N ASN A 265 -6.37 -9.40 13.21
CA ASN A 265 -5.21 -10.27 13.34
C ASN A 265 -5.63 -11.76 13.35
N ALA A 266 -6.76 -12.08 14.01
CA ALA A 266 -7.33 -13.42 13.97
C ALA A 266 -7.76 -13.83 12.56
N MET A 267 -8.27 -12.89 11.75
CA MET A 267 -8.63 -13.15 10.35
C MET A 267 -7.38 -13.36 9.48
N LEU A 268 -6.36 -12.51 9.63
CA LEU A 268 -5.08 -12.67 8.92
C LEU A 268 -4.40 -13.99 9.25
N GLY A 269 -4.47 -14.46 10.50
CA GLY A 269 -3.96 -15.78 10.90
C GLY A 269 -4.66 -16.98 10.22
N ARG A 270 -5.76 -16.76 9.49
CA ARG A 270 -6.45 -17.79 8.68
C ARG A 270 -6.08 -17.72 7.20
N VAL A 271 -5.31 -16.72 6.79
CA VAL A 271 -4.89 -16.52 5.41
C VAL A 271 -3.56 -17.24 5.22
N GLU A 272 -3.52 -18.10 4.21
CA GLU A 272 -2.31 -18.83 3.87
C GLU A 272 -1.28 -17.92 3.19
N PRO A 273 0.04 -18.17 3.35
CA PRO A 273 1.09 -17.49 2.61
C PRO A 273 0.91 -17.55 1.08
N ALA A 274 1.67 -16.75 0.35
CA ALA A 274 1.51 -16.56 -1.10
C ALA A 274 1.86 -17.82 -1.92
N ASP A 275 2.78 -18.64 -1.44
CA ASP A 275 3.22 -19.89 -2.06
C ASP A 275 2.27 -21.07 -1.81
N VAL A 276 1.35 -20.93 -0.85
CA VAL A 276 0.31 -21.92 -0.55
C VAL A 276 -0.96 -21.59 -1.34
N ALA A 277 -1.46 -22.59 -2.07
CA ALA A 277 -2.62 -22.41 -2.92
C ALA A 277 -3.91 -22.18 -2.14
N MET A 278 -4.55 -21.04 -2.37
CA MET A 278 -5.92 -20.75 -1.93
C MET A 278 -6.89 -20.81 -3.10
N SER A 279 -8.05 -21.46 -2.90
CA SER A 279 -9.11 -21.45 -3.90
C SER A 279 -9.73 -20.05 -4.03
N ARG A 280 -10.25 -19.73 -5.21
CA ARG A 280 -11.00 -18.48 -5.44
C ARG A 280 -12.12 -18.27 -4.42
N GLN A 281 -12.91 -19.31 -4.13
CA GLN A 281 -13.98 -19.25 -3.15
C GLN A 281 -13.46 -18.93 -1.73
N ALA A 282 -12.30 -19.47 -1.35
CA ALA A 282 -11.69 -19.17 -0.05
C ALA A 282 -11.21 -17.71 0.02
N LEU A 283 -10.58 -17.21 -1.05
CA LEU A 283 -10.16 -15.81 -1.14
C LEU A 283 -11.36 -14.86 -1.09
N GLU A 284 -12.42 -15.13 -1.86
CA GLU A 284 -13.66 -14.34 -1.84
C GLU A 284 -14.32 -14.33 -0.45
N ALA A 285 -14.39 -15.49 0.22
CA ALA A 285 -14.98 -15.59 1.55
C ALA A 285 -14.17 -14.82 2.61
N VAL A 286 -12.83 -14.89 2.56
CA VAL A 286 -11.98 -14.15 3.49
C VAL A 286 -12.03 -12.65 3.19
N SER A 287 -11.97 -12.23 1.93
CA SER A 287 -12.10 -10.83 1.53
C SER A 287 -13.44 -10.22 1.96
N ALA A 288 -14.54 -10.96 1.83
CA ALA A 288 -15.85 -10.50 2.29
C ALA A 288 -15.89 -10.33 3.82
N ALA A 289 -15.42 -11.32 4.58
CA ALA A 289 -15.38 -11.22 6.04
C ALA A 289 -14.46 -10.08 6.54
N PHE A 290 -13.39 -9.82 5.80
CA PHE A 290 -12.45 -8.75 6.10
C PHE A 290 -13.02 -7.37 5.70
N ALA A 291 -13.79 -7.30 4.63
CA ALA A 291 -14.54 -6.11 4.23
C ALA A 291 -15.56 -5.69 5.31
N ASP A 292 -16.17 -6.65 6.00
CA ASP A 292 -17.04 -6.36 7.15
C ASP A 292 -16.27 -5.74 8.32
N ILE A 293 -15.05 -6.23 8.61
CA ILE A 293 -14.17 -5.62 9.64
C ILE A 293 -13.80 -4.18 9.25
N ILE A 294 -13.41 -3.95 8.00
CA ILE A 294 -13.10 -2.61 7.49
C ILE A 294 -14.34 -1.72 7.58
N GLY A 295 -15.50 -2.20 7.13
CA GLY A 295 -16.76 -1.46 7.17
C GLY A 295 -17.17 -1.06 8.59
N ASN A 296 -17.04 -1.97 9.56
CA ASN A 296 -17.29 -1.70 10.97
C ASN A 296 -16.30 -0.67 11.53
N SER A 297 -15.01 -0.78 11.19
CA SER A 297 -14.01 0.20 11.61
C SER A 297 -14.25 1.59 11.03
N MET A 298 -14.70 1.67 9.78
CA MET A 298 -15.10 2.92 9.14
C MET A 298 -16.31 3.52 9.86
N ALA A 299 -17.30 2.70 10.21
CA ALA A 299 -18.46 3.12 10.98
C ALA A 299 -18.06 3.70 12.35
N ASP A 300 -17.13 3.05 13.06
CA ASP A 300 -16.60 3.53 14.34
C ASP A 300 -15.80 4.84 14.21
N LEU A 301 -15.19 5.05 13.05
CA LEU A 301 -14.55 6.30 12.65
C LEU A 301 -15.55 7.38 12.18
N GLY A 302 -16.84 7.07 12.08
CA GLY A 302 -17.87 8.00 11.64
C GLY A 302 -18.06 8.06 10.13
N PHE A 303 -17.67 7.03 9.39
CA PHE A 303 -17.81 6.92 7.94
C PHE A 303 -18.65 5.69 7.58
N LEU A 304 -19.85 5.93 7.07
CA LEU A 304 -20.86 4.89 6.89
C LEU A 304 -21.22 4.70 5.42
N TRP A 305 -21.48 3.45 5.06
CA TRP A 305 -22.13 3.07 3.82
C TRP A 305 -23.58 2.68 4.08
N HIS A 306 -24.51 3.37 3.42
CA HIS A 306 -25.93 2.99 3.32
C HIS A 306 -26.20 2.62 1.87
N ASP A 307 -26.17 1.33 1.55
CA ASP A 307 -26.07 0.85 0.17
C ASP A 307 -24.84 1.48 -0.53
N ASP A 308 -25.04 2.15 -1.67
CA ASP A 308 -24.00 2.91 -2.38
C ASP A 308 -23.86 4.37 -1.90
N MET A 309 -24.56 4.77 -0.84
CA MET A 309 -24.47 6.11 -0.28
C MET A 309 -23.41 6.19 0.82
N PHE A 310 -22.47 7.11 0.68
CA PHE A 310 -21.46 7.38 1.71
C PHE A 310 -21.84 8.57 2.59
N VAL A 311 -21.78 8.38 3.90
CA VAL A 311 -22.20 9.35 4.92
C VAL A 311 -21.08 9.58 5.92
N VAL A 312 -20.88 10.84 6.32
CA VAL A 312 -20.01 11.21 7.44
C VAL A 312 -20.88 11.57 8.63
N GLU A 313 -20.64 10.90 9.75
CA GLU A 313 -21.36 11.11 11.00
C GLU A 313 -21.15 12.54 11.53
N PRO A 314 -22.20 13.21 12.05
CA PRO A 314 -22.10 14.58 12.55
C PRO A 314 -21.05 14.77 13.64
N TRP A 315 -20.90 13.79 14.54
CA TRP A 315 -19.99 13.88 15.68
C TRP A 315 -18.51 13.91 15.27
N PHE A 316 -18.15 13.35 14.11
CA PHE A 316 -16.78 13.39 13.61
C PHE A 316 -16.36 14.84 13.32
N VAL A 317 -17.27 15.60 12.70
CA VAL A 317 -17.05 17.01 12.31
C VAL A 317 -17.12 17.96 13.52
N GLU A 318 -17.84 17.56 14.57
CA GLU A 318 -17.98 18.31 15.81
C GLU A 318 -16.84 18.05 16.82
N SER A 319 -15.95 17.11 16.51
CA SER A 319 -14.83 16.72 17.38
C SER A 319 -13.85 17.89 17.65
N PRO A 320 -13.38 18.07 18.90
CA PRO A 320 -12.34 19.04 19.24
C PRO A 320 -11.03 18.85 18.47
N THR A 321 -10.72 17.61 18.06
CA THR A 321 -9.57 17.27 17.22
C THR A 321 -9.66 17.99 15.87
N TYR A 322 -10.84 17.96 15.25
CA TYR A 322 -11.13 18.63 13.99
C TYR A 322 -11.08 20.17 14.12
N ALA A 323 -11.63 20.72 15.21
CA ALA A 323 -11.55 22.15 15.49
C ALA A 323 -10.10 22.65 15.65
N THR A 324 -9.22 21.80 16.17
CA THR A 324 -7.80 22.10 16.37
C THR A 324 -7.05 22.13 15.04
N VAL A 325 -7.32 21.21 14.11
CA VAL A 325 -6.73 21.20 12.76
C VAL A 325 -7.15 22.44 11.98
N LEU A 326 -8.43 22.84 12.03
CA LEU A 326 -8.89 24.11 11.45
C LEU A 326 -8.16 25.32 12.06
N SER A 327 -7.90 25.31 13.37
CA SER A 327 -7.19 26.39 14.05
C SER A 327 -5.68 26.41 13.78
N THR A 328 -5.07 25.25 13.55
CA THR A 328 -3.61 25.09 13.29
C THR A 328 -3.30 25.39 11.84
N ALA A 329 -4.13 24.92 10.90
CA ALA A 329 -4.11 25.37 9.51
C ALA A 329 -4.36 26.88 9.37
N ALA A 330 -5.11 27.48 10.31
CA ALA A 330 -5.30 28.93 10.38
C ALA A 330 -4.16 29.71 11.05
N ARG A 331 -3.26 29.04 11.77
CA ARG A 331 -2.06 29.62 12.40
C ARG A 331 -0.81 29.53 11.52
N ALA A 332 -0.79 28.62 10.54
CA ALA A 332 0.15 28.73 9.43
C ALA A 332 -0.29 29.91 8.55
N ASP A 333 0.53 30.95 8.45
CA ASP A 333 0.24 32.27 7.87
C ASP A 333 0.02 32.27 6.32
N ALA A 334 -0.51 31.18 5.78
CA ALA A 334 -0.79 30.96 4.37
C ALA A 334 -2.30 30.81 4.08
N LEU A 335 -3.14 31.60 4.75
CA LEU A 335 -4.57 31.61 4.44
C LEU A 335 -4.90 32.57 3.29
N THR A 336 -5.09 32.00 2.10
CA THR A 336 -5.71 32.66 0.94
C THR A 336 -7.14 33.14 1.28
N THR A 337 -7.66 34.10 0.52
CA THR A 337 -9.02 34.65 0.64
C THR A 337 -10.12 33.58 0.68
N VAL A 338 -9.88 32.42 0.06
CA VAL A 338 -10.78 31.25 0.06
C VAL A 338 -10.87 30.60 1.44
N GLN A 339 -9.79 30.55 2.23
CA GLN A 339 -9.78 29.96 3.56
C GLN A 339 -10.44 30.85 4.63
N ARG A 340 -10.41 32.19 4.46
CA ARG A 340 -11.21 33.12 5.28
C ARG A 340 -12.71 32.95 5.04
N LEU A 341 -13.11 32.57 3.83
CA LEU A 341 -14.47 32.14 3.55
C LEU A 341 -14.77 30.78 4.22
N ARG A 342 -13.86 29.79 4.21
CA ARG A 342 -14.05 28.48 4.89
C ARG A 342 -14.42 28.58 6.37
N ALA A 343 -13.78 29.46 7.14
CA ALA A 343 -14.10 29.67 8.57
C ALA A 343 -15.52 30.24 8.81
N ARG A 344 -16.06 30.99 7.84
CA ARG A 344 -17.40 31.58 7.93
C ARG A 344 -18.50 30.57 7.56
N TRP A 345 -18.14 29.47 6.90
CA TRP A 345 -19.07 28.47 6.34
C TRP A 345 -19.15 27.18 7.16
N ALA A 346 -18.23 26.96 8.11
CA ALA A 346 -18.23 25.87 9.10
C ALA A 346 -19.39 25.91 10.12
N ARG A 347 -20.41 26.75 9.91
CA ARG A 347 -21.59 26.92 10.80
C ARG A 347 -22.88 26.32 10.23
N ARG A 348 -22.81 25.38 9.27
CA ARG A 348 -24.00 24.74 8.67
C ARG A 348 -23.89 23.21 8.72
N PRO A 349 -24.93 22.48 9.15
CA PRO A 349 -24.91 21.03 9.22
C PRO A 349 -25.29 20.36 7.88
N ALA A 350 -24.89 19.09 7.79
CA ALA A 350 -25.01 18.10 6.71
C ALA A 350 -23.82 18.02 5.72
N LEU A 351 -22.96 17.01 5.92
CA LEU A 351 -22.03 16.48 4.91
C LEU A 351 -22.52 15.08 4.53
N GLY A 352 -22.90 14.90 3.27
CA GLY A 352 -23.45 13.66 2.74
C GLY A 352 -24.22 13.93 1.46
N GLY A 353 -24.10 13.04 0.48
CA GLY A 353 -24.75 13.20 -0.82
C GLY A 353 -24.73 11.91 -1.63
N VAL A 354 -25.58 11.87 -2.65
CA VAL A 354 -25.67 10.74 -3.59
C VAL A 354 -24.53 10.84 -4.59
N ILE A 355 -23.84 9.72 -4.86
CA ILE A 355 -22.84 9.63 -5.93
C ILE A 355 -23.60 9.69 -7.27
N PRO A 356 -23.36 10.69 -8.13
CA PRO A 356 -24.00 10.72 -9.44
C PRO A 356 -23.52 9.52 -10.25
N ARG A 357 -24.47 8.78 -10.84
CA ARG A 357 -24.22 7.66 -11.75
C ARG A 357 -23.51 8.10 -13.02
#